data_AF-Q2T5L9-F1
#
_entry.id   AF-Q2T5L9-F1
#
_cell.length_a   1.000
_cell.length_b   1.000
_cell.length_c   1.000
_cell.angle_alpha   90.00
_cell.angle_beta   90.00
_cell.angle_gamma   90.00
#
_symmetry.space_group_name_H-M   'P 1'
#
loop_
_entity.id
_entity.type
_entity.pdbx_description
1 polymer ?
#
loop_
_entity_poly.entity_id
_entity_poly.type
_entity_poly.pdbx_seq_one_letter_code
_entity_poly.pdbx_strand_id
1 'polypeptide(L)'
;MTRRATSLLPPNATALERRLADTNARISDIPVDIGTLMDPDAIPLRFLPWLAWHLGVETWKDYWPEQVKRARVKAAIRIARKKGTAAAVREVCASFGANVAMREWFEKTPKGRPGTFEILMTVGARDGIPATAEYVADIIAEVDRAKRGTAHYTFTQGFSATGTQRIGAGARAAVYRRLSLTDI
;
A
#
# COMPACT_ATOMS: atom_id res chain seq x y z
N MET A 1 -38.41 0.22 -12.03
CA MET A 1 -39.00 0.15 -13.39
C MET A 1 -38.23 -0.90 -14.19
N THR A 2 -38.72 -2.14 -14.23
CA THR A 2 -38.15 -3.22 -15.03
C THR A 2 -38.48 -2.97 -16.49
N ARG A 3 -37.48 -2.61 -17.29
CA ARG A 3 -37.63 -2.44 -18.74
C ARG A 3 -37.97 -3.81 -19.32
N ARG A 4 -39.24 -4.05 -19.68
CA ARG A 4 -39.64 -5.24 -20.46
C ARG A 4 -38.78 -5.22 -21.72
N ALA A 5 -37.93 -6.22 -21.90
CA ALA A 5 -37.13 -6.36 -23.11
C ALA A 5 -38.10 -6.41 -24.30
N THR A 6 -37.99 -5.44 -25.20
CA THR A 6 -38.72 -5.45 -26.46
C THR A 6 -38.31 -6.71 -27.20
N SER A 7 -39.24 -7.65 -27.39
CA SER A 7 -38.96 -8.88 -28.14
C SER A 7 -38.43 -8.52 -29.52
N LEU A 8 -37.30 -9.11 -29.90
CA LEU A 8 -36.71 -8.94 -31.24
C LEU A 8 -37.49 -9.70 -32.32
N LEU A 9 -38.50 -10.49 -31.93
CA LEU A 9 -39.31 -11.28 -32.85
C LEU A 9 -40.34 -10.41 -33.58
N PRO A 10 -40.64 -10.72 -34.85
CA PRO A 10 -41.69 -10.04 -35.58
C PRO A 10 -43.09 -10.36 -34.99
N PRO A 11 -44.12 -9.53 -35.24
CA PRO A 11 -45.45 -9.69 -34.65
C PRO A 11 -46.14 -11.03 -34.97
N ASN A 12 -45.80 -11.64 -36.10
CA ASN A 12 -46.33 -12.92 -36.57
C ASN A 12 -45.62 -14.15 -35.98
N ALA A 13 -44.70 -13.98 -35.04
CA ALA A 13 -43.98 -15.09 -34.43
C ALA A 13 -44.91 -16.05 -33.66
N THR A 14 -44.73 -17.34 -33.94
CA THR A 14 -45.45 -18.47 -33.36
C THR A 14 -45.11 -18.68 -31.88
N ALA A 15 -45.94 -19.47 -31.19
CA ALA A 15 -45.71 -19.79 -29.78
C ALA A 15 -44.39 -20.55 -29.53
N LEU A 16 -43.96 -21.39 -30.47
CA LEU A 16 -42.69 -22.11 -30.39
C LEU A 16 -41.50 -21.15 -30.48
N GLU A 17 -41.51 -20.24 -31.45
CA GLU A 17 -40.44 -19.25 -31.66
C GLU A 17 -40.28 -18.32 -30.45
N ARG A 18 -41.39 -17.89 -29.84
CA ARG A 18 -41.37 -17.08 -28.61
C ARG A 18 -40.75 -17.85 -27.44
N ARG A 19 -41.14 -19.12 -27.24
CA ARG A 19 -40.58 -19.97 -26.16
C ARG A 19 -39.10 -20.29 -26.37
N LEU A 20 -38.68 -20.48 -27.62
CA LEU A 20 -37.27 -20.69 -27.97
C LEU A 20 -36.45 -19.43 -27.67
N ALA A 21 -36.96 -18.25 -28.05
CA ALA A 21 -36.32 -16.98 -27.74
C ALA A 21 -36.20 -16.74 -26.23
N ASP A 22 -37.26 -17.00 -25.44
CA ASP A 22 -37.22 -16.86 -23.97
C ASP A 22 -36.20 -17.83 -23.33
N THR A 23 -36.06 -19.03 -23.88
CA THR A 23 -35.09 -20.02 -23.39
C THR A 23 -33.65 -19.58 -23.70
N ASN A 24 -33.41 -19.04 -24.89
CA ASN A 24 -32.09 -18.56 -25.32
C ASN A 24 -31.70 -17.19 -24.73
N ALA A 25 -32.67 -16.36 -24.32
CA ALA A 25 -32.41 -15.05 -23.74
C ALA A 25 -31.52 -15.13 -22.49
N ARG A 26 -31.58 -16.24 -21.73
CA ARG A 26 -30.76 -16.51 -20.55
C ARG A 26 -29.25 -16.52 -20.82
N ILE A 27 -28.83 -16.80 -22.06
CA ILE A 27 -27.40 -16.75 -22.44
C ILE A 27 -26.90 -15.30 -22.42
N SER A 28 -27.75 -14.34 -22.78
CA SER A 28 -27.43 -12.91 -22.76
C SER A 28 -27.44 -12.32 -21.35
N ASP A 29 -28.02 -13.02 -20.37
CA ASP A 29 -28.06 -12.61 -18.96
C ASP A 29 -26.81 -13.03 -18.17
N ILE A 30 -25.83 -13.69 -18.80
CA ILE A 30 -24.57 -14.03 -18.14
C ILE A 30 -23.88 -12.70 -17.77
N PRO A 31 -23.63 -12.43 -16.48
CA PRO A 31 -22.96 -11.20 -16.07
C PRO A 31 -21.52 -11.22 -16.57
N VAL A 32 -21.20 -10.32 -17.50
CA VAL A 32 -19.84 -10.15 -18.02
C VAL A 32 -19.33 -8.77 -17.63
N ASP A 33 -18.69 -8.69 -16.46
CA ASP A 33 -18.20 -7.44 -15.87
C ASP A 33 -16.87 -6.94 -16.49
N ILE A 34 -16.76 -6.89 -17.82
CA ILE A 34 -15.54 -6.44 -18.53
C ILE A 34 -15.18 -5.01 -18.14
N GLY A 35 -16.18 -4.15 -17.90
CA GLY A 35 -15.98 -2.75 -17.53
C GLY A 35 -15.17 -2.57 -16.24
N THR A 36 -15.23 -3.54 -15.31
CA THR A 36 -14.49 -3.51 -14.05
C THR A 36 -13.01 -3.86 -14.20
N LEU A 37 -12.61 -4.47 -15.32
CA LEU A 37 -11.23 -4.92 -15.51
C LEU A 37 -10.22 -3.79 -15.66
N MET A 38 -10.67 -2.59 -16.04
CA MET A 38 -9.81 -1.40 -16.16
C MET A 38 -9.91 -0.48 -14.94
N ASP A 39 -10.76 -0.82 -13.95
CA ASP A 39 -10.92 -0.05 -12.73
C ASP A 39 -10.05 -0.66 -11.60
N PRO A 40 -8.99 0.03 -11.14
CA PRO A 40 -8.14 -0.46 -10.06
C PRO A 40 -8.87 -0.67 -8.73
N ASP A 41 -10.01 -0.02 -8.51
CA ASP A 41 -10.79 -0.12 -7.26
C ASP A 41 -11.85 -1.23 -7.35
N ALA A 42 -12.43 -1.48 -8.53
CA ALA A 42 -13.48 -2.49 -8.72
C ALA A 42 -12.99 -3.86 -9.21
N ILE A 43 -11.80 -3.95 -9.82
CA ILE A 43 -11.28 -5.21 -10.33
C ILE A 43 -11.10 -6.26 -9.22
N PRO A 44 -11.48 -7.54 -9.44
CA PRO A 44 -11.18 -8.62 -8.51
C PRO A 44 -9.68 -8.73 -8.24
N LEU A 45 -9.30 -8.89 -6.97
CA LEU A 45 -7.88 -8.85 -6.54
C LEU A 45 -6.98 -9.83 -7.31
N ARG A 46 -7.50 -11.01 -7.67
CA ARG A 46 -6.78 -12.02 -8.48
C ARG A 46 -6.35 -11.52 -9.85
N PHE A 47 -7.07 -10.55 -10.42
CA PHE A 47 -6.79 -10.00 -11.74
C PHE A 47 -6.01 -8.69 -11.72
N LEU A 48 -5.92 -8.05 -10.54
CA LEU A 48 -5.18 -6.81 -10.34
C LEU A 48 -3.71 -6.87 -10.80
N PRO A 49 -2.95 -7.99 -10.64
CA PRO A 49 -1.58 -8.08 -11.15
C PRO A 49 -1.49 -7.92 -12.68
N TRP A 50 -2.50 -8.38 -13.42
CA TRP A 50 -2.53 -8.26 -14.88
C TRP A 50 -2.78 -6.81 -15.31
N LEU A 51 -3.67 -6.11 -14.60
CA LEU A 51 -3.85 -4.68 -14.80
C LEU A 51 -2.58 -3.90 -14.45
N ALA A 52 -1.90 -4.28 -13.36
CA ALA A 52 -0.62 -3.69 -12.98
C ALA A 52 0.43 -3.84 -14.09
N TRP A 53 0.57 -5.04 -14.64
CA TRP A 53 1.46 -5.33 -15.76
C TRP A 53 1.09 -4.52 -17.01
N HIS A 54 -0.19 -4.45 -17.36
CA HIS A 54 -0.69 -3.65 -18.49
C HIS A 54 -0.33 -2.15 -18.34
N LEU A 55 -0.34 -1.63 -17.12
CA LEU A 55 0.03 -0.24 -16.81
C LEU A 55 1.53 -0.01 -16.60
N GLY A 56 2.37 -1.03 -16.81
CA GLY A 56 3.83 -0.94 -16.71
C GLY A 56 4.37 -0.94 -15.28
N VAL A 57 3.63 -1.50 -14.32
CA VAL A 57 4.13 -1.74 -12.96
C VAL A 57 5.01 -2.99 -12.98
N GLU A 58 6.32 -2.81 -12.88
CA GLU A 58 7.27 -3.93 -12.91
C GLU A 58 7.49 -4.57 -11.52
N THR A 59 7.42 -3.80 -10.44
CA THR A 59 7.57 -4.32 -9.07
C THR A 59 6.19 -4.73 -8.53
N TRP A 60 6.00 -6.01 -8.28
CA TRP A 60 4.78 -6.56 -7.71
C TRP A 60 5.09 -7.66 -6.72
N LYS A 61 4.50 -7.60 -5.51
CA LYS A 61 4.67 -8.64 -4.49
C LYS A 61 3.35 -9.09 -3.92
N ASP A 62 3.25 -10.39 -3.68
CA ASP A 62 2.03 -11.00 -3.15
C ASP A 62 1.76 -10.63 -1.69
N TYR A 63 2.83 -10.41 -0.91
CA TYR A 63 2.73 -10.05 0.51
C TYR A 63 2.30 -8.58 0.74
N TRP A 64 2.24 -7.75 -0.32
CA TRP A 64 1.78 -6.37 -0.16
C TRP A 64 0.30 -6.31 0.22
N PRO A 65 -0.09 -5.42 1.14
CA PRO A 65 -1.49 -5.16 1.45
C PRO A 65 -2.28 -4.76 0.19
N GLU A 66 -3.54 -5.18 0.12
CA GLU A 66 -4.42 -4.88 -1.03
C GLU A 66 -4.52 -3.38 -1.32
N GLN A 67 -4.60 -2.55 -0.28
CA GLN A 67 -4.64 -1.10 -0.43
C GLN A 67 -3.40 -0.55 -1.16
N VAL A 68 -2.21 -1.05 -0.84
CA VAL A 68 -0.95 -0.65 -1.49
C VAL A 68 -0.96 -1.09 -2.95
N LYS A 69 -1.37 -2.33 -3.22
CA LYS A 69 -1.52 -2.87 -4.57
C LYS A 69 -2.43 -1.99 -5.44
N ARG A 70 -3.63 -1.66 -4.95
CA ARG A 70 -4.60 -0.81 -5.68
C ARG A 70 -4.09 0.62 -5.86
N ALA A 71 -3.54 1.22 -4.81
CA ALA A 71 -2.95 2.56 -4.87
C ALA A 71 -1.82 2.65 -5.90
N ARG A 72 -0.99 1.61 -6.00
CA ARG A 72 0.10 1.51 -6.98
C ARG A 72 -0.42 1.50 -8.41
N VAL A 73 -1.39 0.64 -8.71
CA VAL A 73 -2.01 0.54 -10.04
C VAL A 73 -2.69 1.85 -10.42
N LYS A 74 -3.40 2.48 -9.49
CA LYS A 74 -4.07 3.77 -9.69
C LYS A 74 -3.10 4.93 -9.98
N ALA A 75 -1.91 4.91 -9.38
CA ALA A 75 -0.90 5.94 -9.58
C ALA A 75 0.00 5.70 -10.81
N ALA A 76 0.01 4.49 -11.38
CA ALA A 76 0.98 4.06 -12.39
C ALA A 76 1.15 5.03 -13.56
N ILE A 77 0.05 5.39 -14.25
CA ILE A 77 0.08 6.30 -15.41
C ILE A 77 0.58 7.69 -14.99
N ARG A 78 0.12 8.21 -13.85
CA ARG A 78 0.53 9.54 -13.38
C ARG A 78 2.01 9.56 -13.06
N ILE A 79 2.55 8.54 -12.40
CA ILE A 79 3.98 8.41 -12.10
C ILE A 79 4.79 8.32 -13.40
N ALA A 80 4.38 7.47 -14.34
CA ALA A 80 5.06 7.28 -15.62
C ALA A 80 5.19 8.58 -16.41
N ARG A 81 4.15 9.43 -16.40
CA ARG A 81 4.13 10.73 -17.09
C ARG A 81 5.13 11.75 -16.56
N LYS A 82 5.52 11.68 -15.28
CA LYS A 82 6.43 12.65 -14.61
C LYS A 82 7.71 11.99 -14.12
N LYS A 83 8.04 10.79 -14.63
CA LYS A 83 9.23 10.03 -14.26
C LYS A 83 10.48 10.92 -14.39
N GLY A 84 11.37 10.85 -13.41
CA GLY A 84 12.55 11.73 -13.33
C GLY A 84 12.33 13.02 -12.54
N THR A 85 11.11 13.32 -12.09
CA THR A 85 10.82 14.50 -11.26
C THR A 85 10.71 14.14 -9.77
N ALA A 86 10.94 15.13 -8.91
CA ALA A 86 10.69 15.01 -7.48
C ALA A 86 9.22 14.67 -7.18
N ALA A 87 8.28 15.13 -8.01
CA ALA A 87 6.86 14.80 -7.88
C ALA A 87 6.57 13.31 -8.11
N ALA A 88 7.24 12.67 -9.08
CA ALA A 88 7.09 11.23 -9.29
C ALA A 88 7.61 10.43 -8.09
N VAL A 89 8.74 10.82 -7.50
CA VAL A 89 9.28 10.16 -6.30
C VAL A 89 8.36 10.34 -5.09
N ARG A 90 7.80 11.55 -4.88
CA ARG A 90 6.78 11.79 -3.83
C ARG A 90 5.55 10.91 -4.02
N GLU A 91 5.06 10.79 -5.25
CA GLU A 91 3.89 9.96 -5.58
C GLU A 91 4.16 8.46 -5.40
N VAL A 92 5.38 8.01 -5.72
CA VAL A 92 5.83 6.65 -5.42
C VAL A 92 5.83 6.39 -3.91
N CYS A 93 6.43 7.27 -3.12
CA CYS A 93 6.44 7.16 -1.66
C CYS A 93 5.02 7.10 -1.09
N ALA A 94 4.12 7.98 -1.55
CA ALA A 94 2.72 8.00 -1.13
C ALA A 94 1.96 6.71 -1.48
N SER A 95 2.31 6.02 -2.57
CA SER A 95 1.67 4.75 -2.96
C SER A 95 2.04 3.57 -2.04
N PHE A 96 3.22 3.62 -1.40
CA PHE A 96 3.63 2.63 -0.40
C PHE A 96 3.00 2.91 0.97
N GLY A 97 2.52 4.13 1.22
CA GLY A 97 1.74 4.50 2.40
C GLY A 97 2.21 5.81 3.05
N ALA A 98 1.45 6.28 4.04
CA ALA A 98 1.71 7.53 4.77
C ALA A 98 3.06 7.54 5.54
N ASN A 99 3.67 6.37 5.69
CA ASN A 99 4.91 6.17 6.44
C ASN A 99 6.17 6.51 5.64
N VAL A 100 6.08 6.70 4.32
CA VAL A 100 7.23 7.04 3.47
C VAL A 100 7.09 8.47 2.97
N ALA A 101 8.04 9.33 3.35
CA ALA A 101 8.06 10.74 2.95
C ALA A 101 9.39 11.10 2.31
N MET A 102 9.33 11.87 1.21
CA MET A 102 10.50 12.42 0.55
C MET A 102 10.68 13.90 0.96
N ARG A 103 11.91 14.29 1.30
CA ARG A 103 12.31 15.68 1.55
C ARG A 103 13.46 16.09 0.66
N GLU A 104 13.33 17.22 -0.03
CA GLU A 104 14.43 17.75 -0.86
C GLU A 104 15.47 18.50 -0.02
N TRP A 105 16.70 18.60 -0.55
CA TRP A 105 17.81 19.27 0.15
C TRP A 105 17.49 20.69 0.60
N PHE A 106 16.67 21.43 -0.15
CA PHE A 106 16.28 22.81 0.16
C PHE A 106 15.17 22.92 1.20
N GLU A 107 14.45 21.82 1.49
CA GLU A 107 13.40 21.72 2.51
C GLU A 107 13.98 21.35 3.90
N LYS A 108 15.30 21.14 3.99
CA LYS A 108 16.00 20.84 5.24
C LYS A 108 16.51 22.12 5.91
N THR A 109 16.59 22.08 7.24
CA THR A 109 17.21 23.13 8.05
C THR A 109 18.23 22.47 8.98
N PRO A 110 19.55 22.65 8.76
CA PRO A 110 20.19 23.37 7.65
C PRO A 110 19.98 22.70 6.28
N LYS A 111 20.16 23.47 5.19
CA LYS A 111 20.01 22.95 3.82
C LYS A 111 21.04 21.84 3.54
N GLY A 112 20.59 20.78 2.89
CA GLY A 112 21.47 19.65 2.49
C GLY A 112 22.32 19.97 1.26
N ARG A 113 23.07 18.96 0.78
CA ARG A 113 23.86 19.07 -0.46
C ARG A 113 22.94 19.32 -1.67
N PRO A 114 23.21 20.33 -2.53
CA PRO A 114 22.40 20.59 -3.70
C PRO A 114 22.24 19.37 -4.62
N GLY A 115 21.02 19.15 -5.09
CA GLY A 115 20.69 18.04 -6.00
C GLY A 115 20.48 16.69 -5.31
N THR A 116 20.44 16.64 -3.97
CA THR A 116 20.10 15.44 -3.22
C THR A 116 18.71 15.52 -2.57
N PHE A 117 18.18 14.37 -2.19
CA PHE A 117 16.97 14.29 -1.38
C PHE A 117 17.10 13.19 -0.34
N GLU A 118 16.22 13.18 0.64
CA GLU A 118 16.13 12.13 1.65
C GLU A 118 14.75 11.48 1.57
N ILE A 119 14.72 10.17 1.74
CA ILE A 119 13.48 9.43 1.95
C ILE A 119 13.51 8.94 3.39
N LEU A 120 12.52 9.38 4.17
CA LEU A 120 12.29 8.91 5.53
C LEU A 120 11.15 7.92 5.51
N MET A 121 11.40 6.71 5.98
CA MET A 121 10.37 5.72 6.26
C MET A 121 10.21 5.57 7.77
N THR A 122 9.03 5.88 8.29
CA THR A 122 8.69 5.68 9.71
C THR A 122 7.98 4.35 9.87
N VAL A 123 8.65 3.38 10.48
CA VAL A 123 8.02 2.11 10.84
C VAL A 123 7.34 2.27 12.20
N GLY A 124 6.02 2.40 12.17
CA GLY A 124 5.18 2.30 13.36
C GLY A 124 4.51 0.93 13.44
N ALA A 125 4.41 0.36 14.63
CA ALA A 125 3.70 -0.91 14.88
C ALA A 125 2.18 -0.86 14.57
N ARG A 126 1.64 0.29 14.14
CA ARG A 126 0.20 0.55 14.04
C ARG A 126 -0.44 0.14 12.71
N ASP A 127 0.32 0.02 11.62
CA ASP A 127 -0.28 -0.06 10.28
C ASP A 127 -0.23 -1.44 9.63
N GLY A 128 0.28 -2.47 10.31
CA GLY A 128 0.36 -3.83 9.75
C GLY A 128 1.22 -3.94 8.48
N ILE A 129 1.97 -2.89 8.14
CA ILE A 129 2.87 -2.86 6.99
C ILE A 129 4.13 -3.66 7.37
N PRO A 130 4.53 -4.66 6.57
CA PRO A 130 5.76 -5.41 6.81
C PRO A 130 6.97 -4.48 6.82
N ALA A 131 7.60 -4.31 7.98
CA ALA A 131 8.87 -3.60 8.11
C ALA A 131 10.08 -4.44 7.71
N THR A 132 9.87 -5.42 6.84
CA THR A 132 10.87 -6.40 6.43
C THR A 132 11.90 -5.74 5.53
N ALA A 133 13.15 -6.21 5.57
CA ALA A 133 14.20 -5.77 4.66
C ALA A 133 13.79 -5.85 3.17
N GLU A 134 12.98 -6.86 2.82
CA GLU A 134 12.42 -7.04 1.47
C GLU A 134 11.53 -5.88 1.05
N TYR A 135 10.67 -5.39 1.95
CA TYR A 135 9.78 -4.27 1.67
C TYR A 135 10.57 -2.97 1.46
N VAL A 136 11.63 -2.77 2.24
CA VAL A 136 12.55 -1.64 2.06
C VAL A 136 13.25 -1.73 0.70
N ALA A 137 13.74 -2.92 0.33
CA ALA A 137 14.39 -3.15 -0.95
C ALA A 137 13.44 -2.86 -2.13
N ASP A 138 12.17 -3.23 -2.00
CA ASP A 138 11.15 -2.95 -3.02
C ASP A 138 10.86 -1.46 -3.17
N ILE A 139 10.79 -0.70 -2.07
CA ILE A 139 10.64 0.76 -2.11
C ILE A 139 11.86 1.40 -2.80
N ILE A 140 13.07 0.98 -2.43
CA ILE A 140 14.31 1.47 -3.01
C ILE A 140 14.34 1.22 -4.52
N ALA A 141 14.04 -0.01 -4.95
CA ALA A 141 13.99 -0.37 -6.37
C ALA A 141 13.00 0.50 -7.15
N GLU A 142 11.85 0.79 -6.56
CA GLU A 142 10.82 1.60 -7.21
C GLU A 142 11.18 3.09 -7.25
N VAL A 143 11.80 3.61 -6.20
CA VAL A 143 12.36 4.96 -6.17
C VAL A 143 13.46 5.11 -7.21
N ASP A 144 14.35 4.14 -7.33
CA ASP A 144 15.44 4.16 -8.31
C ASP A 144 14.90 4.16 -9.74
N ARG A 145 13.79 3.46 -10.00
CA ARG A 145 13.09 3.53 -11.28
C ARG A 145 12.49 4.92 -11.52
N ALA A 146 11.87 5.53 -10.50
CA ALA A 146 11.14 6.78 -10.67
C ALA A 146 12.02 8.04 -10.67
N LYS A 147 13.15 8.01 -9.95
CA LYS A 147 14.04 9.17 -9.80
C LYS A 147 14.77 9.48 -11.11
N ARG A 148 15.34 10.68 -11.17
CA ARG A 148 16.35 11.01 -12.18
C ARG A 148 17.63 10.22 -11.87
N GLY A 149 18.25 9.60 -12.87
CA GLY A 149 19.45 8.77 -12.68
C GLY A 149 20.62 9.50 -12.01
N THR A 150 20.75 10.81 -12.20
CA THR A 150 21.79 11.65 -11.57
C THR A 150 21.46 12.12 -10.15
N ALA A 151 20.25 11.87 -9.66
CA ALA A 151 19.84 12.30 -8.33
C ALA A 151 20.25 11.25 -7.28
N HIS A 152 20.96 11.70 -6.25
CA HIS A 152 21.40 10.87 -5.13
C HIS A 152 20.50 11.10 -3.91
N TYR A 153 20.27 10.05 -3.13
CA TYR A 153 19.45 10.14 -1.93
C TYR A 153 19.99 9.27 -0.81
N THR A 154 19.56 9.62 0.40
CA THR A 154 19.73 8.80 1.60
C THR A 154 18.37 8.25 1.98
N PHE A 155 18.29 6.94 2.22
CA PHE A 155 17.10 6.29 2.74
C PHE A 155 17.28 6.05 4.24
N THR A 156 16.45 6.70 5.05
CA THR A 156 16.50 6.64 6.51
C THR A 156 15.27 5.87 7.01
N GLN A 157 15.50 4.76 7.70
CA GLN A 157 14.44 4.01 8.37
C GLN A 157 14.38 4.40 9.86
N GLY A 158 13.29 5.02 10.28
CA GLY A 158 13.00 5.30 11.68
C GLY A 158 12.21 4.15 12.30
N PHE A 159 12.68 3.63 13.43
CA PHE A 159 11.95 2.65 14.23
C PHE A 159 11.47 3.31 15.53
N SER A 160 10.21 3.09 15.90
CA SER A 160 9.66 3.54 17.17
C SER A 160 9.19 2.34 17.98
N ALA A 161 9.76 2.18 19.18
CA ALA A 161 9.34 1.17 20.15
C ALA A 161 8.72 1.87 21.35
N THR A 162 7.46 1.55 21.65
CA THR A 162 6.81 2.01 22.89
C THR A 162 6.84 0.85 23.89
N GLY A 163 7.61 1.02 24.96
CA GLY A 163 7.71 0.06 26.06
C GLY A 163 7.34 0.69 27.39
N THR A 164 6.75 -0.09 28.31
CA THR A 164 6.54 0.36 29.68
C THR A 164 7.76 0.01 30.52
N GLN A 165 8.43 1.00 31.08
CA GLN A 165 9.51 0.77 32.05
C GLN A 165 8.89 0.62 33.45
N ARG A 166 9.20 -0.49 34.14
CA ARG A 166 8.76 -0.72 35.52
C ARG A 166 9.93 -0.43 36.46
N ILE A 167 9.71 0.42 37.46
CA ILE A 167 10.66 0.69 38.53
C ILE A 167 10.29 -0.18 39.72
N GLY A 168 11.22 -1.00 40.20
CA GLY A 168 11.07 -1.80 41.42
C GLY A 168 11.95 -1.25 42.54
N ALA A 169 11.40 -1.13 43.75
CA ALA A 169 12.13 -0.76 44.95
C ALA A 169 12.15 -1.94 45.93
N GLY A 170 13.32 -2.24 46.51
CA GLY A 170 13.49 -3.24 47.56
C GLY A 170 14.02 -2.58 48.83
N ALA A 171 13.39 -2.85 49.97
CA ALA A 171 13.90 -2.47 51.27
C ALA A 171 14.21 -3.72 52.09
N ARG A 172 15.35 -3.73 52.79
CA ARG A 172 15.73 -4.79 53.73
C ARG A 172 15.71 -4.22 55.14
N ALA A 173 14.85 -4.77 55.99
CA ALA A 173 14.85 -4.42 57.41
C ALA A 173 16.12 -4.98 58.06
N ALA A 174 16.91 -4.11 58.69
CA ALA A 174 18.01 -4.49 59.56
C ALA A 174 17.56 -4.28 61.01
N VAL A 175 17.55 -5.36 61.80
CA VAL A 175 17.25 -5.30 63.23
C VAL A 175 18.56 -5.33 64.00
N TYR A 176 18.86 -4.25 64.71
CA TYR A 176 20.00 -4.17 65.61
C TYR A 176 19.52 -4.39 67.05
N ARG A 177 20.00 -5.46 67.69
CA ARG A 177 19.78 -5.70 69.12
C ARG A 177 21.09 -5.40 69.86
N ARG A 178 21.07 -4.41 70.75
CA ARG A 178 22.21 -4.11 71.62
C ARG A 178 22.29 -5.21 72.69
N LEU A 179 23.39 -5.96 72.70
CA LEU A 179 23.69 -6.91 73.77
C LEU A 179 24.40 -6.15 74.89
N SER A 180 23.76 -6.07 76.05
CA SER A 180 24.39 -5.63 77.30
C SER A 180 25.06 -6.83 77.94
N LEU A 181 26.38 -6.90 77.83
CA LEU A 181 27.21 -7.81 78.61
C LEU A 181 27.47 -7.16 79.97
N THR A 182 26.96 -7.79 81.03
CA THR A 182 27.35 -7.52 82.42
C THR A 182 28.32 -8.63 82.82
N ASP A 183 29.56 -8.24 83.15
CA ASP A 183 30.54 -9.12 83.79
C ASP A 183 30.08 -9.48 85.21
N ILE A 184 30.34 -10.73 85.60
CA ILE A 184 30.13 -11.29 86.95
C ILE A 184 31.50 -11.41 87.62
#